data_AF-A0A507F6Z7-F1
#
_entry.id   AF-A0A507F6Z7-F1
#
_cell.length_a   1.000
_cell.length_b   1.000
_cell.length_c   1.000
_cell.angle_alpha   90.00
_cell.angle_beta   90.00
_cell.angle_gamma   90.00
#
_symmetry.space_group_name_H-M   'P 1'
#
loop_
_entity.id
_entity.type
_entity.pdbx_description
1 polymer ?
#
loop_
_entity_poly.entity_id
_entity_poly.type
_entity_poly.pdbx_seq_one_letter_code
_entity_poly.pdbx_strand_id
1 'polypeptide(L)'
;MALYDRNLTRFPHPSPHLSLLAKNPSLHFLPDTDLWWPSYSFRQETGLFIGEDFFYGSGKFQVRYFVPKECVLMKPDETEDANMEILEMNVKFLPADWKRNVLDGYLAAGHLRFMVGCLHFTAEVEGPPAFVHGGATFTAFDQLLGVLVHYYNLYIPHMTLTLTIDYKRPMPLSGTQYYKIWIEKIEGKKVFVEGYIFDMDLLENETELDVATADFEKVNVPPALRRAEIRGIFFRIGESNGKDGLAYLEEEKGRTARPKL
;
A
#
# COMPACT_ATOMS: atom_id res chain seq x y z
N MET A 1 -27.02 2.42 -0.66
CA MET A 1 -26.18 1.32 -1.14
C MET A 1 -24.94 1.34 -0.26
N ALA A 2 -24.68 0.29 0.53
CA ALA A 2 -23.58 0.35 1.49
C ALA A 2 -22.26 0.55 0.73
N LEU A 3 -21.62 1.69 0.92
CA LEU A 3 -20.27 2.02 0.44
C LEU A 3 -19.20 1.17 1.12
N TYR A 4 -19.56 0.04 1.73
CA TYR A 4 -18.68 -0.88 2.43
C TYR A 4 -18.75 -2.21 1.70
N ASP A 5 -17.74 -2.49 0.87
CA ASP A 5 -17.59 -3.82 0.30
C ASP A 5 -17.36 -4.80 1.46
N ARG A 6 -18.27 -5.77 1.59
CA ARG A 6 -18.22 -6.83 2.61
C ARG A 6 -16.92 -7.64 2.50
N ASN A 7 -16.28 -7.66 1.34
CA ASN A 7 -15.02 -8.36 1.11
C ASN A 7 -13.83 -7.68 1.79
N LEU A 8 -13.85 -6.36 1.99
CA LEU A 8 -12.80 -5.63 2.72
C LEU A 8 -12.70 -6.07 4.18
N THR A 9 -13.83 -6.45 4.78
CA THR A 9 -13.89 -6.84 6.20
C THR A 9 -13.56 -8.32 6.46
N ARG A 10 -13.58 -9.17 5.44
CA ARG A 10 -13.36 -10.62 5.58
C ARG A 10 -11.92 -11.00 5.27
N PHE A 11 -11.06 -10.95 6.28
CA PHE A 11 -9.81 -11.72 6.25
C PHE A 11 -10.12 -13.15 6.73
N PRO A 12 -9.59 -14.21 6.11
CA PRO A 12 -9.79 -15.57 6.58
C PRO A 12 -9.44 -15.65 8.07
N HIS A 13 -10.32 -16.35 8.81
CA HIS A 13 -10.31 -16.45 10.27
C HIS A 13 -8.89 -16.54 10.83
N PRO A 14 -8.60 -15.72 11.85
CA PRO A 14 -7.41 -14.90 11.87
C PRO A 14 -6.16 -15.78 11.93
N SER A 15 -5.22 -15.49 11.04
CA SER A 15 -3.84 -15.90 11.29
C SER A 15 -3.46 -15.46 12.71
N PRO A 16 -2.88 -16.34 13.56
CA PRO A 16 -2.45 -15.98 14.90
C PRO A 16 -1.65 -14.68 14.93
N HIS A 17 -0.73 -14.47 13.97
CA HIS A 17 0.06 -13.24 13.95
C HIS A 17 -0.71 -12.00 13.53
N LEU A 18 -1.83 -12.10 12.81
CA LEU A 18 -2.66 -10.90 12.55
C LEU A 18 -3.16 -10.31 13.87
N SER A 19 -3.58 -11.17 14.80
CA SER A 19 -4.00 -10.74 16.14
C SER A 19 -2.84 -10.17 16.96
N LEU A 20 -1.62 -10.70 16.77
CA LEU A 20 -0.42 -10.20 17.43
C LEU A 20 0.00 -8.84 16.87
N LEU A 21 0.05 -8.68 15.54
CA LEU A 21 0.34 -7.41 14.86
C LEU A 21 -0.63 -6.30 15.30
N ALA A 22 -1.93 -6.61 15.38
CA ALA A 22 -2.96 -5.68 15.84
C ALA A 22 -2.81 -5.23 17.30
N LYS A 23 -2.11 -6.01 18.13
CA LYS A 23 -1.84 -5.69 19.54
C LYS A 23 -0.40 -5.23 19.78
N ASN A 24 0.46 -5.30 18.78
CA ASN A 24 1.88 -4.99 18.91
C ASN A 24 2.05 -3.49 19.26
N PRO A 25 2.90 -3.15 20.26
CA PRO A 25 3.02 -1.78 20.74
C PRO A 25 3.71 -0.83 19.75
N SER A 26 4.49 -1.34 18.80
CA SER A 26 5.17 -0.54 17.77
C SER A 26 4.29 -0.22 16.56
N LEU A 27 3.13 -0.88 16.43
CA LEU A 27 2.28 -0.80 15.25
C LEU A 27 0.91 -0.18 15.55
N HIS A 28 0.35 0.44 14.52
CA HIS A 28 -1.03 0.89 14.46
C HIS A 28 -1.70 0.27 13.23
N PHE A 29 -2.84 -0.40 13.44
CA PHE A 29 -3.63 -0.99 12.37
C PHE A 29 -4.32 0.12 11.56
N LEU A 30 -4.22 0.07 10.24
CA LEU A 30 -4.97 0.94 9.35
C LEU A 30 -6.14 0.14 8.73
N PRO A 31 -7.39 0.52 9.01
CA PRO A 31 -8.54 -0.06 8.34
C PRO A 31 -8.48 0.14 6.83
N ASP A 32 -8.87 -0.88 6.07
CA ASP A 32 -8.92 -0.80 4.61
C ASP A 32 -9.83 0.33 4.12
N THR A 33 -10.87 0.68 4.91
CA THR A 33 -11.82 1.78 4.64
C THR A 33 -11.16 3.15 4.63
N ASP A 34 -10.08 3.29 5.38
CA ASP A 34 -9.36 4.56 5.55
C ASP A 34 -8.27 4.71 4.47
N LEU A 35 -7.99 3.62 3.76
CA LEU A 35 -7.13 3.55 2.58
C LEU A 35 -7.95 3.38 1.29
N TRP A 36 -9.28 3.25 1.39
CA TRP A 36 -10.13 3.03 0.24
C TRP A 36 -10.27 4.34 -0.54
N TRP A 37 -9.58 4.39 -1.67
CA TRP A 37 -9.84 5.40 -2.68
C TRP A 37 -11.11 5.02 -3.45
N PRO A 38 -12.08 5.93 -3.62
CA PRO A 38 -12.87 5.94 -4.83
C PRO A 38 -11.82 6.01 -5.94
N SER A 39 -11.56 4.87 -6.57
CA SER A 39 -10.48 4.72 -7.53
C SER A 39 -10.58 5.83 -8.56
N TYR A 40 -9.46 6.10 -9.23
CA TYR A 40 -9.28 6.91 -10.44
C TYR A 40 -10.32 6.72 -11.57
N SER A 41 -11.39 5.96 -11.33
CA SER A 41 -12.54 5.66 -12.17
C SER A 41 -13.70 6.66 -12.07
N PHE A 42 -13.69 7.65 -11.17
CA PHE A 42 -14.69 8.72 -11.25
C PHE A 42 -14.35 9.70 -12.37
N ARG A 43 -15.16 9.68 -13.43
CA ARG A 43 -15.08 10.65 -14.52
C ARG A 43 -16.16 11.69 -14.36
N GLN A 44 -15.74 12.89 -13.94
CA GLN A 44 -16.61 14.06 -13.76
C GLN A 44 -17.44 14.37 -15.01
N GLU A 45 -16.90 14.11 -16.22
CA GLU A 45 -17.59 14.38 -17.49
C GLU A 45 -18.76 13.43 -17.76
N THR A 46 -18.77 12.24 -17.16
CA THR A 46 -19.75 11.19 -17.45
C THR A 46 -20.68 10.89 -16.28
N GLY A 47 -20.38 11.40 -15.08
CA GLY A 47 -21.12 11.08 -13.85
C GLY A 47 -21.09 9.59 -13.49
N LEU A 48 -20.30 8.79 -14.19
CA LEU A 48 -20.24 7.34 -14.05
C LEU A 48 -19.02 6.97 -13.22
N PHE A 49 -19.27 6.20 -12.17
CA PHE A 49 -18.27 5.37 -11.52
C PHE A 49 -18.06 4.14 -12.39
N ILE A 50 -16.98 4.07 -13.16
CA ILE A 50 -16.69 2.92 -14.03
C ILE A 50 -15.69 2.02 -13.33
N GLY A 51 -16.18 1.13 -12.47
CA GLY A 51 -15.43 -0.02 -11.97
C GLY A 51 -15.22 -0.02 -10.45
N GLU A 52 -15.55 -1.14 -9.83
CA GLU A 52 -15.00 -1.53 -8.54
C GLU A 52 -13.47 -1.55 -8.65
N ASP A 53 -12.76 -1.13 -7.60
CA ASP A 53 -11.29 -1.27 -7.55
C ASP A 53 -10.94 -2.73 -7.86
N PHE A 54 -10.18 -2.97 -8.93
CA PHE A 54 -9.94 -4.34 -9.42
C PHE A 54 -9.21 -5.21 -8.39
N PHE A 55 -8.46 -4.59 -7.48
CA PHE A 55 -7.73 -5.28 -6.43
C PHE A 55 -8.68 -5.78 -5.35
N TYR A 56 -9.61 -4.94 -4.91
CA TYR A 56 -10.52 -5.25 -3.80
C TYR A 56 -11.84 -5.89 -4.24
N GLY A 57 -12.45 -5.40 -5.33
CA GLY A 57 -13.78 -5.81 -5.78
C GLY A 57 -13.88 -7.27 -6.21
N SER A 58 -12.76 -7.86 -6.66
CA SER A 58 -12.72 -9.28 -7.02
C SER A 58 -12.61 -10.23 -5.82
N GLY A 59 -12.27 -9.72 -4.62
CA GLY A 59 -12.02 -10.55 -3.44
C GLY A 59 -10.83 -11.50 -3.54
N LYS A 60 -10.05 -11.42 -4.63
CA LYS A 60 -8.89 -12.29 -4.92
C LYS A 60 -7.69 -12.02 -4.03
N PHE A 61 -7.61 -10.80 -3.52
CA PHE A 61 -6.59 -10.32 -2.61
C PHE A 61 -7.27 -9.79 -1.36
N GLN A 62 -6.75 -10.18 -0.19
CA GLN A 62 -7.13 -9.56 1.08
C GLN A 62 -5.84 -9.08 1.73
N VAL A 63 -5.81 -7.83 2.17
CA VAL A 63 -4.60 -7.20 2.70
C VAL A 63 -4.93 -6.47 3.99
N ARG A 64 -4.01 -6.46 4.94
CA ARG A 64 -4.07 -5.63 6.15
C ARG A 64 -2.82 -4.78 6.22
N TYR A 65 -2.97 -3.54 6.66
CA TYR A 65 -1.90 -2.56 6.71
C TYR A 65 -1.62 -2.13 8.14
N PHE A 66 -0.34 -2.00 8.47
CA PHE A 66 0.13 -1.50 9.74
C PHE A 66 1.24 -0.49 9.50
N VAL A 67 1.18 0.59 10.27
CA VAL A 67 2.19 1.66 10.27
C VAL A 67 2.80 1.80 11.66
N PRO A 68 3.95 2.48 11.78
CA PRO A 68 4.52 2.83 13.07
C PRO A 68 3.52 3.60 13.91
N LYS A 69 3.37 3.22 15.17
CA LYS A 69 2.46 3.90 16.11
C LYS A 69 2.85 5.36 16.35
N GLU A 70 4.11 5.70 16.13
CA GLU A 70 4.66 7.06 16.24
C GLU A 70 4.39 7.91 14.98
N CYS A 71 3.92 7.32 13.88
CA CYS A 71 3.65 8.01 12.62
C CYS A 71 2.24 7.73 12.10
N VAL A 72 1.22 7.98 12.94
CA VAL A 72 -0.19 7.85 12.53
C VAL A 72 -0.68 9.16 11.89
N LEU A 73 -0.90 9.11 10.58
CA LEU A 73 -1.33 10.25 9.75
C LEU A 73 -2.86 10.26 9.49
N MET A 74 -3.64 9.55 10.31
CA MET A 74 -5.09 9.47 10.24
C MET A 74 -5.72 9.75 11.60
N LYS A 75 -6.89 10.40 11.61
CA LYS A 75 -7.60 10.78 12.83
C LYS A 75 -8.67 9.74 13.18
N PRO A 76 -8.89 9.39 14.46
CA PRO A 76 -10.04 8.59 14.89
C PRO A 76 -11.39 9.28 14.63
N ASP A 77 -11.39 10.62 14.57
CA ASP A 77 -12.53 11.52 14.37
C ASP A 77 -12.77 11.91 12.90
N GLU A 78 -11.94 11.44 11.95
CA GLU A 78 -12.25 11.46 10.51
C GLU A 78 -13.24 10.31 10.18
N THR A 79 -14.27 10.13 11.01
CA THR A 79 -15.39 9.23 10.74
C THR A 79 -16.23 9.81 9.62
N GLU A 80 -16.42 9.02 8.56
CA GLU A 80 -17.51 9.12 7.58
C GLU A 80 -17.91 10.55 7.27
N ASP A 81 -17.13 11.24 6.44
CA ASP A 81 -17.64 12.43 5.78
C ASP A 81 -18.80 11.93 4.88
N ALA A 82 -20.03 12.04 5.38
CA ALA A 82 -21.26 11.65 4.67
C ALA A 82 -21.42 12.39 3.33
N ASN A 83 -20.55 13.37 3.08
CA ASN A 83 -20.34 14.05 1.81
C ASN A 83 -19.05 13.58 1.12
N MET A 84 -19.01 12.29 0.78
CA MET A 84 -18.16 11.75 -0.30
C MET A 84 -18.67 12.26 -1.67
N GLU A 85 -19.00 13.55 -1.80
CA GLU A 85 -19.19 14.16 -3.10
C GLU A 85 -17.83 14.21 -3.77
N ILE A 86 -17.66 13.32 -4.75
CA ILE A 86 -16.42 13.05 -5.49
C ILE A 86 -15.87 14.33 -6.17
N LEU A 87 -16.68 15.38 -6.24
CA LEU A 87 -16.36 16.71 -6.76
C LEU A 87 -15.50 17.56 -5.81
N GLU A 88 -15.44 17.27 -4.51
CA GLU A 88 -14.60 17.99 -3.54
C GLU A 88 -13.19 17.40 -3.36
N MET A 89 -12.86 16.29 -4.04
CA MET A 89 -11.51 15.72 -4.00
C MET A 89 -10.44 16.75 -4.41
N ASN A 90 -10.77 17.69 -5.31
CA ASN A 90 -9.83 18.72 -5.77
C ASN A 90 -9.40 19.76 -4.70
N VAL A 91 -10.03 19.84 -3.53
CA VAL A 91 -9.64 20.78 -2.46
C VAL A 91 -9.03 20.05 -1.25
N LYS A 92 -9.30 18.74 -1.08
CA LYS A 92 -8.93 17.93 0.09
C LYS A 92 -7.54 17.26 0.03
N PHE A 93 -6.77 17.42 -1.06
CA PHE A 93 -5.43 16.80 -1.20
C PHE A 93 -4.27 17.63 -0.64
N LEU A 94 -4.50 18.84 -0.12
CA LEU A 94 -3.46 19.52 0.67
C LEU A 94 -3.43 18.88 2.06
N PRO A 95 -2.33 18.20 2.43
CA PRO A 95 -2.27 17.56 3.72
C PRO A 95 -2.29 18.62 4.81
N ALA A 96 -3.22 18.46 5.75
CA ALA A 96 -3.33 19.32 6.90
C ALA A 96 -1.96 19.44 7.60
N ASP A 97 -1.60 20.64 8.06
CA ASP A 97 -0.27 20.93 8.60
C ASP A 97 0.12 20.01 9.76
N TRP A 98 -0.85 19.48 10.51
CA TRP A 98 -0.58 18.51 11.55
C TRP A 98 -0.01 17.19 11.02
N LYS A 99 -0.47 16.69 9.85
CA LYS A 99 0.07 15.46 9.22
C LYS A 99 1.52 15.68 8.81
N ARG A 100 1.82 16.87 8.27
CA ARG A 100 3.19 17.29 7.96
C ARG A 100 4.05 17.33 9.22
N ASN A 101 3.58 17.99 10.27
CA ASN A 101 4.34 18.11 11.53
C ASN A 101 4.62 16.74 12.18
N VAL A 102 3.64 15.81 12.17
CA VAL A 102 3.84 14.44 12.67
C VAL A 102 4.91 13.72 11.84
N LEU A 103 4.77 13.75 10.51
CA LEU A 103 5.73 13.10 9.62
C LEU A 103 7.13 13.72 9.73
N ASP A 104 7.23 15.04 9.76
CA ASP A 104 8.50 15.78 9.88
C ASP A 104 9.18 15.46 11.22
N GLY A 105 8.42 15.41 12.32
CA GLY A 105 8.95 15.00 13.62
C GLY A 105 9.44 13.55 13.62
N TYR A 106 8.67 12.64 13.03
CA TYR A 106 9.05 11.23 12.87
C TYR A 106 10.33 11.06 12.05
N LEU A 107 10.45 11.78 10.94
CA LEU A 107 11.65 11.76 10.10
C LEU A 107 12.86 12.42 10.78
N ALA A 108 12.65 13.51 11.51
CA ALA A 108 13.71 14.20 12.25
C ALA A 108 14.30 13.34 13.38
N ALA A 109 13.50 12.43 13.96
CA ALA A 109 13.95 11.42 14.91
C ALA A 109 14.69 10.25 14.25
N GLY A 110 14.81 10.23 12.92
CA GLY A 110 15.60 9.25 12.17
C GLY A 110 14.85 7.97 11.81
N HIS A 111 13.52 7.96 11.93
CA HIS A 111 12.74 6.76 11.67
C HIS A 111 12.51 6.48 10.19
N LEU A 112 12.33 5.20 9.88
CA LEU A 112 12.03 4.71 8.54
C LEU A 112 10.54 4.89 8.18
N ARG A 113 10.28 5.33 6.94
CA ARG A 113 8.92 5.31 6.37
C ARG A 113 8.58 3.91 5.89
N PHE A 114 7.94 3.11 6.74
CA PHE A 114 7.62 1.72 6.40
C PHE A 114 6.16 1.35 6.67
N MET A 115 5.73 0.28 6.02
CA MET A 115 4.51 -0.44 6.34
C MET A 115 4.84 -1.92 6.49
N VAL A 116 4.11 -2.57 7.39
CA VAL A 116 4.06 -4.02 7.49
C VAL A 116 2.62 -4.49 7.40
N GLY A 117 2.45 -5.78 7.16
CA GLY A 117 1.13 -6.36 7.28
C GLY A 117 1.07 -7.76 6.75
N CYS A 118 -0.16 -8.19 6.49
CA CYS A 118 -0.42 -9.50 5.95
C CYS A 118 -1.27 -9.41 4.69
N LEU A 119 -1.08 -10.39 3.83
CA LEU A 119 -1.82 -10.57 2.59
C LEU A 119 -2.30 -12.01 2.51
N HIS A 120 -3.46 -12.23 1.90
CA HIS A 120 -3.97 -13.55 1.59
C HIS A 120 -4.34 -13.61 0.11
N PHE A 121 -3.87 -14.67 -0.54
CA PHE A 121 -4.17 -14.98 -1.93
C PHE A 121 -5.23 -16.09 -1.97
N THR A 122 -6.35 -15.83 -2.63
CA THR A 122 -7.39 -16.86 -2.82
C THR A 122 -6.97 -17.89 -3.88
N ALA A 123 -7.74 -18.97 -4.01
CA ALA A 123 -7.50 -19.99 -5.04
C ALA A 123 -7.59 -19.44 -6.48
N GLU A 124 -8.26 -18.31 -6.69
CA GLU A 124 -8.49 -17.72 -8.03
C GLU A 124 -7.25 -17.07 -8.65
N VAL A 125 -6.16 -16.95 -7.89
CA VAL A 125 -4.88 -16.41 -8.36
C VAL A 125 -3.81 -17.50 -8.52
N GLU A 126 -4.22 -18.76 -8.59
CA GLU A 126 -3.33 -19.88 -8.88
C GLU A 126 -2.62 -19.70 -10.22
N GLY A 127 -1.31 -19.96 -10.25
CA GLY A 127 -0.51 -20.05 -11.46
C GLY A 127 -0.06 -21.50 -11.66
N PRO A 128 1.14 -21.89 -11.19
CA PRO A 128 1.49 -23.29 -11.05
C PRO A 128 0.59 -23.99 -10.02
N PRO A 129 0.36 -25.31 -10.13
CA PRO A 129 -0.43 -26.05 -9.15
C PRO A 129 0.02 -25.80 -7.71
N ALA A 130 -0.91 -25.38 -6.85
CA ALA A 130 -0.73 -24.99 -5.45
C ALA A 130 0.12 -23.74 -5.18
N PHE A 131 0.44 -22.94 -6.20
CA PHE A 131 1.23 -21.72 -6.06
C PHE A 131 0.58 -20.50 -6.72
N VAL A 132 0.78 -19.34 -6.11
CA VAL A 132 0.26 -18.07 -6.61
C VAL A 132 0.95 -17.70 -7.92
N HIS A 133 0.17 -17.24 -8.89
CA HIS A 133 0.68 -16.72 -10.15
C HIS A 133 1.61 -15.53 -9.91
N GLY A 134 2.77 -15.49 -10.57
CA GLY A 134 3.74 -14.39 -10.40
C GLY A 134 3.12 -13.02 -10.64
N GLY A 135 2.28 -12.89 -11.68
CA GLY A 135 1.52 -11.67 -11.95
C GLY A 135 0.60 -11.23 -10.80
N ALA A 136 0.03 -12.15 -10.03
CA ALA A 136 -0.79 -11.81 -8.87
C ALA A 136 0.07 -11.29 -7.70
N THR A 137 1.26 -11.87 -7.51
CA THR A 137 2.26 -11.33 -6.57
C THR A 137 2.72 -9.94 -6.99
N PHE A 138 2.91 -9.70 -8.29
CA PHE A 138 3.26 -8.39 -8.82
C PHE A 138 2.16 -7.36 -8.54
N THR A 139 0.91 -7.70 -8.84
CA THR A 139 -0.26 -6.86 -8.54
C THR A 139 -0.36 -6.53 -7.06
N ALA A 140 -0.11 -7.51 -6.17
CA ALA A 140 -0.05 -7.25 -4.74
C ALA A 140 1.05 -6.26 -4.36
N PHE A 141 2.27 -6.41 -4.86
CA PHE A 141 3.34 -5.46 -4.57
C PHE A 141 3.05 -4.05 -5.09
N ASP A 142 2.52 -3.91 -6.30
CA ASP A 142 2.17 -2.60 -6.86
C ASP A 142 1.15 -1.88 -5.97
N GLN A 143 0.10 -2.59 -5.54
CA GLN A 143 -0.89 -2.05 -4.60
C GLN A 143 -0.26 -1.67 -3.25
N LEU A 144 0.52 -2.58 -2.66
CA LEU A 144 1.17 -2.37 -1.37
C LEU A 144 2.08 -1.14 -1.38
N LEU A 145 2.93 -1.02 -2.41
CA LEU A 145 3.84 0.10 -2.58
C LEU A 145 3.11 1.40 -2.92
N GLY A 146 2.05 1.34 -3.72
CA GLY A 146 1.17 2.49 -3.97
C GLY A 146 0.58 3.03 -2.67
N VAL A 147 0.05 2.17 -1.80
CA VAL A 147 -0.48 2.54 -0.48
C VAL A 147 0.60 3.18 0.40
N LEU A 148 1.80 2.59 0.45
CA LEU A 148 2.94 3.14 1.17
C LEU A 148 3.30 4.56 0.70
N VAL A 149 3.48 4.72 -0.62
CA VAL A 149 3.81 6.03 -1.21
C VAL A 149 2.70 7.02 -0.95
N HIS A 150 1.44 6.61 -1.09
CA HIS A 150 0.30 7.47 -0.81
C HIS A 150 0.33 8.01 0.62
N TYR A 151 0.50 7.12 1.58
CA TYR A 151 0.46 7.45 3.00
C TYR A 151 1.58 8.42 3.38
N TYR A 152 2.83 8.08 3.04
CA TYR A 152 4.01 8.85 3.45
C TYR A 152 4.34 10.04 2.56
N ASN A 153 3.75 10.12 1.37
CA ASN A 153 3.79 11.32 0.53
C ASN A 153 2.52 12.16 0.71
N LEU A 154 1.85 12.00 1.86
CA LEU A 154 0.76 12.86 2.30
C LEU A 154 -0.37 12.98 1.29
N TYR A 155 -0.80 11.84 0.75
CA TYR A 155 -1.96 11.70 -0.13
C TYR A 155 -1.82 12.42 -1.48
N ILE A 156 -0.60 12.82 -1.86
CA ILE A 156 -0.29 13.41 -3.16
C ILE A 156 -0.37 12.34 -4.27
N PRO A 157 -1.08 12.61 -5.39
CA PRO A 157 -1.18 11.68 -6.51
C PRO A 157 0.18 11.25 -7.08
N HIS A 158 0.29 9.96 -7.38
CA HIS A 158 1.51 9.34 -7.91
C HIS A 158 1.16 8.18 -8.85
N MET A 159 2.14 7.76 -9.64
CA MET A 159 2.05 6.61 -10.54
C MET A 159 3.27 5.73 -10.39
N THR A 160 3.10 4.44 -10.61
CA THR A 160 4.19 3.49 -10.76
C THR A 160 5.02 3.86 -11.98
N LEU A 161 6.33 4.08 -11.81
CA LEU A 161 7.28 4.33 -12.90
C LEU A 161 7.98 3.04 -13.31
N THR A 162 8.54 2.32 -12.33
CA THR A 162 9.22 1.04 -12.56
C THR A 162 9.04 0.13 -11.34
N LEU A 163 8.86 -1.17 -11.56
CA LEU A 163 8.90 -2.21 -10.53
C LEU A 163 9.78 -3.36 -11.02
N THR A 164 10.57 -3.94 -10.11
CA THR A 164 11.41 -5.11 -10.36
C THR A 164 11.28 -6.07 -9.19
N ILE A 165 10.77 -7.28 -9.47
CA ILE A 165 10.57 -8.33 -8.46
C ILE A 165 11.58 -9.45 -8.66
N ASP A 166 12.24 -9.81 -7.57
CA ASP A 166 12.99 -11.05 -7.47
C ASP A 166 12.15 -12.11 -6.75
N TYR A 167 11.68 -13.12 -7.49
CA TYR A 167 11.00 -14.28 -6.90
C TYR A 167 12.03 -15.26 -6.34
N LYS A 168 12.21 -15.27 -5.01
CA LYS A 168 13.23 -16.08 -4.33
C LYS A 168 12.74 -17.50 -4.05
N ARG A 169 11.46 -17.66 -3.72
CA ARG A 169 10.83 -18.95 -3.39
C ARG A 169 9.38 -18.97 -3.91
N PRO A 170 8.83 -20.16 -4.21
CA PRO A 170 7.43 -20.29 -4.58
C PRO A 170 6.50 -19.68 -3.52
N MET A 171 5.47 -18.96 -3.97
CA MET A 171 4.46 -18.34 -3.12
C MET A 171 3.29 -19.32 -2.94
N PRO A 172 3.05 -19.88 -1.73
CA PRO A 172 2.02 -20.90 -1.54
C PRO A 172 0.62 -20.32 -1.75
N LEU A 173 -0.24 -21.06 -2.45
CA LEU A 173 -1.66 -20.75 -2.56
C LEU A 173 -2.35 -21.01 -1.22
N SER A 174 -3.30 -20.17 -0.82
CA SER A 174 -4.11 -20.32 0.43
C SER A 174 -3.40 -20.05 1.76
N GLY A 175 -2.13 -19.62 1.75
CA GLY A 175 -1.42 -19.19 2.96
C GLY A 175 -1.57 -17.68 3.19
N THR A 176 -1.70 -17.27 4.46
CA THR A 176 -1.45 -15.86 4.82
C THR A 176 0.05 -15.61 4.72
N GLN A 177 0.44 -14.60 3.96
CA GLN A 177 1.82 -14.15 3.83
C GLN A 177 1.96 -12.78 4.50
N TYR A 178 3.19 -12.41 4.81
CA TYR A 178 3.50 -11.15 5.49
C TYR A 178 4.42 -10.32 4.62
N TYR A 179 4.36 -9.01 4.78
CA TYR A 179 5.21 -8.10 4.03
C TYR A 179 5.79 -7.01 4.91
N LYS A 180 6.94 -6.50 4.48
CA LYS A 180 7.50 -5.23 4.92
C LYS A 180 7.94 -4.45 3.69
N ILE A 181 7.50 -3.20 3.60
CA ILE A 181 7.77 -2.28 2.50
C ILE A 181 8.18 -0.92 3.07
N TRP A 182 9.06 -0.19 2.40
CA TRP A 182 9.52 1.11 2.88
C TRP A 182 9.95 2.05 1.75
N ILE A 183 9.95 3.35 2.05
CA ILE A 183 10.51 4.38 1.18
C ILE A 183 11.99 4.52 1.50
N GLU A 184 12.83 4.08 0.57
CA GLU A 184 14.29 4.18 0.68
C GLU A 184 14.75 5.64 0.60
N LYS A 185 14.25 6.38 -0.40
CA LYS A 185 14.57 7.80 -0.58
C LYS A 185 13.55 8.50 -1.48
N ILE A 186 13.57 9.83 -1.42
CA ILE A 186 12.81 10.69 -2.34
C ILE A 186 13.80 11.64 -3.01
N GLU A 187 13.80 11.67 -4.34
CA GLU A 187 14.64 12.59 -5.13
C GLU A 187 13.74 13.36 -6.11
N GLY A 188 13.48 14.63 -5.80
CA GLY A 188 12.54 15.44 -6.57
C GLY A 188 11.16 14.79 -6.63
N LYS A 189 10.69 14.44 -7.83
CA LYS A 189 9.38 13.77 -8.02
C LYS A 189 9.43 12.25 -7.93
N LYS A 190 10.62 11.64 -7.77
CA LYS A 190 10.79 10.20 -7.71
C LYS A 190 10.80 9.71 -6.26
N VAL A 191 10.00 8.70 -5.97
CA VAL A 191 9.93 8.02 -4.68
C VAL A 191 10.46 6.60 -4.89
N PHE A 192 11.62 6.31 -4.30
CA PHE A 192 12.27 5.01 -4.40
C PHE A 192 11.78 4.14 -3.25
N VAL A 193 11.33 2.94 -3.58
CA VAL A 193 10.70 2.04 -2.64
C VAL A 193 11.30 0.64 -2.73
N GLU A 194 11.32 -0.05 -1.60
CA GLU A 194 11.77 -1.43 -1.50
C GLU A 194 10.84 -2.22 -0.60
N GLY A 195 10.92 -3.54 -0.69
CA GLY A 195 10.14 -4.41 0.18
C GLY A 195 10.34 -5.89 -0.07
N TYR A 196 9.69 -6.69 0.74
CA TYR A 196 9.68 -8.14 0.60
C TYR A 196 8.42 -8.77 1.20
N ILE A 197 8.08 -9.95 0.67
CA ILE A 197 7.08 -10.86 1.23
C ILE A 197 7.79 -12.04 1.86
N PHE A 198 7.27 -12.52 2.99
CA PHE A 198 7.83 -13.61 3.77
C PHE A 198 6.75 -14.39 4.51
N ASP A 199 7.18 -15.50 5.10
CA ASP A 199 6.38 -16.38 5.94
C ASP A 199 6.74 -16.09 7.41
N MET A 200 5.75 -15.69 8.22
CA MET A 200 6.00 -15.29 9.61
C MET A 200 6.32 -16.49 10.49
N ASP A 201 5.66 -17.64 10.29
CA ASP A 201 5.97 -18.87 11.03
C ASP A 201 7.41 -19.28 10.78
N LEU A 202 7.86 -19.22 9.52
CA LEU A 202 9.25 -19.53 9.20
C LEU A 202 10.21 -18.53 9.85
N LEU A 203 9.87 -17.25 9.90
CA LEU A 203 10.71 -16.23 10.54
C LEU A 203 10.85 -16.48 12.05
N GLU A 204 9.75 -16.70 12.76
CA GLU A 204 9.79 -16.96 14.22
C GLU A 204 10.64 -18.19 14.55
N ASN A 205 10.49 -19.27 13.76
CA ASN A 205 11.24 -20.51 13.96
C ASN A 205 12.76 -20.35 13.70
N GLU A 206 13.15 -19.49 12.76
CA GLU A 206 14.56 -19.34 12.35
C GLU A 206 15.28 -18.20 13.07
N THR A 207 14.55 -17.23 13.65
CA THR A 207 15.15 -16.04 14.28
C THR A 207 14.71 -15.76 15.70
N GLU A 208 13.93 -16.65 16.33
CA GLU A 208 13.35 -16.45 17.69
C GLU A 208 12.60 -15.12 17.83
N LEU A 209 11.99 -14.64 16.75
CA LEU A 209 11.23 -13.39 16.76
C LEU A 209 9.96 -13.57 17.61
N ASP A 210 9.70 -12.67 18.56
CA ASP A 210 8.40 -12.55 19.22
C ASP A 210 7.58 -11.44 18.56
N VAL A 211 6.63 -11.81 17.70
CA VAL A 211 5.78 -10.85 16.97
C VAL A 211 4.97 -9.96 17.91
N ALA A 212 4.65 -10.40 19.13
CA ALA A 212 3.85 -9.61 20.07
C ALA A 212 4.61 -8.38 20.59
N THR A 213 5.93 -8.47 20.68
CA THR A 213 6.78 -7.45 21.33
C THR A 213 7.83 -6.85 20.41
N ALA A 214 8.06 -7.44 19.22
CA ALA A 214 9.06 -6.97 18.27
C ALA A 214 8.84 -5.52 17.84
N ASP A 215 9.94 -4.78 17.76
CA ASP A 215 10.01 -3.48 17.10
C ASP A 215 10.16 -3.71 15.58
N PHE A 216 9.05 -3.55 14.86
CA PHE A 216 8.98 -3.83 13.43
C PHE A 216 9.82 -2.89 12.57
N GLU A 217 10.28 -1.76 13.10
CA GLU A 217 11.27 -0.94 12.40
C GLU A 217 12.60 -1.71 12.29
N LYS A 218 13.02 -2.35 13.40
CA LYS A 218 14.27 -3.11 13.51
C LYS A 218 14.20 -4.53 12.93
N VAL A 219 12.99 -5.09 12.74
CA VAL A 219 12.83 -6.40 12.12
C VAL A 219 13.37 -6.38 10.69
N ASN A 220 14.41 -7.18 10.43
CA ASN A 220 14.95 -7.40 9.10
C ASN A 220 14.93 -8.90 8.78
N VAL A 221 14.05 -9.30 7.87
CA VAL A 221 13.94 -10.68 7.43
C VAL A 221 15.17 -11.03 6.59
N PRO A 222 15.96 -12.07 6.93
CA PRO A 222 17.10 -12.49 6.12
C PRO A 222 16.70 -12.78 4.67
N PRO A 223 17.53 -12.46 3.65
CA PRO A 223 17.21 -12.72 2.26
C PRO A 223 16.85 -14.18 1.98
N ALA A 224 17.50 -15.10 2.70
CA ALA A 224 17.17 -16.52 2.66
C ALA A 224 15.69 -16.75 2.97
N LEU A 225 15.09 -16.07 3.95
CA LEU A 225 13.72 -16.32 4.42
C LEU A 225 12.62 -15.65 3.58
N ARG A 226 12.98 -14.80 2.62
CA ARG A 226 12.03 -14.05 1.80
C ARG A 226 11.46 -14.91 0.68
N ARG A 227 10.17 -14.73 0.37
CA ARG A 227 9.48 -15.36 -0.78
C ARG A 227 9.70 -14.56 -2.05
N ALA A 228 9.57 -13.24 -1.95
CA ALA A 228 9.82 -12.31 -3.04
C ALA A 228 10.35 -10.98 -2.51
N GLU A 229 11.17 -10.30 -3.30
CA GLU A 229 11.69 -8.96 -3.01
C GLU A 229 11.27 -8.02 -4.14
N ILE A 230 10.93 -6.78 -3.80
CA ILE A 230 10.55 -5.75 -4.77
C ILE A 230 11.46 -4.53 -4.61
N ARG A 231 11.83 -3.94 -5.74
CA ARG A 231 12.35 -2.57 -5.83
C ARG A 231 11.55 -1.78 -6.84
N GLY A 232 11.32 -0.52 -6.55
CA GLY A 232 10.45 0.30 -7.37
C GLY A 232 10.75 1.77 -7.34
N ILE A 233 10.20 2.47 -8.33
CA ILE A 233 10.16 3.92 -8.38
C ILE A 233 8.71 4.32 -8.67
N PHE A 234 8.20 5.22 -7.85
CA PHE A 234 6.95 5.93 -8.11
C PHE A 234 7.25 7.38 -8.50
N PHE A 235 6.40 7.96 -9.33
CA PHE A 235 6.51 9.33 -9.80
C PHE A 235 5.33 10.16 -9.30
N ARG A 236 5.63 11.28 -8.63
CA ARG A 236 4.62 12.24 -8.14
C ARG A 236 4.09 13.09 -9.29
N ILE A 237 2.77 13.08 -9.51
CA ILE A 237 2.16 13.73 -10.67
C ILE A 237 2.02 15.25 -10.47
N GLY A 238 1.79 15.76 -9.25
CA GLY A 238 1.69 17.21 -9.00
C GLY A 238 1.48 17.58 -7.53
N GLU A 239 1.66 18.87 -7.19
CA GLU A 239 1.31 19.46 -5.87
C GLU A 239 -0.08 20.12 -5.87
N SER A 240 -0.76 20.16 -7.01
CA SER A 240 -2.02 20.89 -7.22
C SER A 240 -3.24 19.98 -7.29
N ASN A 241 -3.98 19.93 -6.19
CA ASN A 241 -5.46 19.87 -6.19
C ASN A 241 -6.14 18.86 -7.14
N GLY A 242 -5.58 17.66 -7.35
CA GLY A 242 -6.26 16.54 -8.04
C GLY A 242 -6.55 16.70 -9.55
N LYS A 243 -6.25 17.84 -10.18
CA LYS A 243 -6.60 18.14 -11.59
C LYS A 243 -5.55 17.71 -12.63
N ASP A 244 -4.39 17.23 -12.20
CA ASP A 244 -3.20 17.12 -13.07
C ASP A 244 -3.05 15.82 -13.87
N GLY A 245 -3.83 14.76 -13.61
CA GLY A 245 -3.71 13.52 -14.39
C GLY A 245 -4.09 13.72 -15.87
N LEU A 246 -5.17 14.44 -16.13
CA LEU A 246 -5.59 14.81 -17.48
C LEU A 246 -4.73 15.92 -18.08
N ALA A 247 -4.29 16.89 -17.27
CA ALA A 247 -3.37 17.93 -17.71
C ALA A 247 -2.01 17.36 -18.15
N TYR A 248 -1.48 16.34 -17.44
CA TYR A 248 -0.30 15.58 -17.86
C TYR A 248 -0.51 14.94 -19.25
N LEU A 249 -1.66 14.31 -19.48
CA LEU A 249 -1.97 13.69 -20.78
C LEU A 249 -2.16 14.72 -21.90
N GLU A 250 -2.75 15.89 -21.62
CA GLU A 250 -2.86 17.00 -22.57
C GLU A 250 -1.49 17.64 -22.87
N GLU A 251 -0.62 17.79 -21.87
CA GLU A 251 0.78 18.17 -22.07
C GLU A 251 1.54 17.13 -22.90
N GLU A 252 1.32 15.83 -22.67
CA GLU A 252 1.94 14.75 -23.44
C GLU A 252 1.49 14.77 -24.91
N LYS A 253 0.20 15.00 -25.17
CA LYS A 253 -0.33 15.17 -26.54
C LYS A 253 0.35 16.35 -27.26
N GLY A 254 0.73 17.40 -26.53
CA GLY A 254 1.50 18.54 -27.06
C GLY A 254 3.00 18.25 -27.26
N ARG A 255 3.57 17.26 -26.55
CA ARG A 255 4.97 16.82 -26.68
C ARG A 255 5.12 15.83 -27.83
N THR A 256 5.12 16.34 -29.06
CA THR A 256 5.32 15.55 -30.31
C THR A 256 6.73 14.96 -30.49
N ALA A 257 7.65 15.15 -29.54
CA ALA A 257 8.95 14.51 -29.57
C ALA A 257 9.00 13.40 -28.52
N ARG A 258 9.05 12.13 -28.97
CA ARG A 258 9.38 10.99 -28.11
C ARG A 258 10.69 11.31 -27.37
N PRO A 259 10.79 11.07 -26.05
CA PRO A 259 12.08 11.07 -25.38
C PRO A 259 12.97 10.05 -26.10
N LYS A 260 14.18 10.45 -26.51
CA LYS A 260 15.19 9.47 -26.89
C LYS A 260 15.55 8.70 -25.62
N LEU A 261 15.33 7.38 -25.65
CA LEU A 261 15.88 6.43 -24.69
C LEU A 261 17.41 6.55 -24.64
#